data_AF-A0A7C5BW24-F1
#
_entry.id   AF-A0A7C5BW24-F1
#
_cell.length_a   1.000
_cell.length_b   1.000
_cell.length_c   1.000
_cell.angle_alpha   90.00
_cell.angle_beta   90.00
_cell.angle_gamma   90.00
#
_symmetry.space_group_name_H-M   'P 1'
#
loop_
_entity.id
_entity.type
_entity.pdbx_description
1 polymer ?
#
loop_
_entity_poly.entity_id
_entity_poly.type
_entity_poly.pdbx_seq_one_letter_code
_entity_poly.pdbx_strand_id
1 'polypeptide(L)'
;MISVESPFFSPDGRHFAYYGRKGDTVHVMLDGKKGPGYDDIIDFVFSPDGSRFAYTAIRDMKHVVVLDGKEGPEFDEVVEYTLCFSPDGKHFGYAAFRGQNCFVTWDGHEGPPFDSILSGTLRARTDGSFTYYAIKYNVFCHVVHTPQLAEV
;
A
#
# COMPACT_ATOMS: atom_id res chain seq x y z
N MET A 1 -9.79 -21.47 16.22
CA MET A 1 -8.32 -21.56 16.16
C MET A 1 -7.83 -20.21 15.66
N ILE A 2 -6.98 -19.51 16.40
CA ILE A 2 -6.38 -18.26 15.92
C ILE A 2 -5.14 -18.69 15.14
N SER A 3 -5.18 -18.57 13.82
CA SER A 3 -3.94 -18.58 13.03
C SER A 3 -3.36 -17.19 13.13
N VAL A 4 -2.12 -17.10 13.61
CA VAL A 4 -1.32 -15.87 13.59
C VAL A 4 -0.18 -16.11 12.62
N GLU A 5 -0.05 -15.23 11.65
CA GLU A 5 1.18 -15.16 10.87
C GLU A 5 2.29 -14.50 11.71
N SER A 6 3.55 -14.70 11.27
CA SER A 6 4.70 -14.17 11.99
C SER A 6 4.59 -12.66 12.18
N PRO A 7 4.86 -12.13 13.38
CA PRO A 7 4.78 -10.70 13.63
C PRO A 7 5.81 -9.94 12.79
N PHE A 8 5.38 -8.80 12.25
CA PHE A 8 6.18 -7.87 11.48
C PHE A 8 6.56 -6.68 12.34
N PHE A 9 7.84 -6.36 12.40
CA PHE A 9 8.36 -5.30 13.26
C PHE A 9 8.67 -4.04 12.45
N SER A 10 8.52 -2.87 13.07
CA SER A 10 9.11 -1.64 12.54
C SER A 10 10.63 -1.76 12.46
N PRO A 11 11.31 -0.98 11.61
CA PRO A 11 12.76 -1.06 11.45
C PRO A 11 13.56 -0.86 12.75
N ASP A 12 13.03 -0.05 13.68
CA ASP A 12 13.64 0.18 15.00
C ASP A 12 13.21 -0.83 16.08
N GLY A 13 12.33 -1.77 15.74
CA GLY A 13 11.80 -2.82 16.62
C GLY A 13 10.85 -2.32 17.71
N ARG A 14 10.44 -1.05 17.68
CA ARG A 14 9.57 -0.46 18.72
C ARG A 14 8.09 -0.74 18.50
N HIS A 15 7.70 -0.92 17.25
CA HIS A 15 6.35 -1.24 16.84
C HIS A 15 6.31 -2.63 16.21
N PHE A 16 5.16 -3.30 16.33
CA PHE A 16 4.93 -4.54 15.62
C PHE A 16 3.47 -4.71 15.24
N ALA A 17 3.25 -5.37 14.11
CA ALA A 17 1.95 -5.72 13.59
C ALA A 17 1.87 -7.21 13.32
N TYR A 18 0.70 -7.78 13.54
CA TYR A 18 0.34 -9.11 13.06
C TYR A 18 -1.15 -9.11 12.75
N TYR A 19 -1.65 -10.14 12.06
CA TYR A 19 -3.08 -10.31 11.87
C TYR A 19 -3.54 -11.69 12.30
N GLY A 20 -4.82 -11.79 12.64
CA GLY A 20 -5.41 -13.03 13.06
C GLY A 20 -6.90 -13.07 12.79
N ARG A 21 -7.41 -14.29 12.58
CA ARG A 21 -8.83 -14.53 12.32
C ARG A 21 -9.62 -14.67 13.62
N LYS A 22 -10.75 -13.95 13.72
CA LYS A 22 -11.73 -14.06 14.81
C LYS A 22 -13.14 -14.18 14.21
N GLY A 23 -13.73 -15.36 14.30
CA GLY A 23 -14.97 -15.65 13.57
C GLY A 23 -14.70 -15.61 12.07
N ASP A 24 -15.53 -14.88 11.34
CA ASP A 24 -15.43 -14.78 9.89
C ASP A 24 -14.52 -13.64 9.42
N THR A 25 -14.05 -12.79 10.33
CA THR A 25 -13.22 -11.63 9.99
C THR A 25 -11.77 -11.79 10.43
N VAL A 26 -10.86 -11.24 9.62
CA VAL A 26 -9.45 -11.06 9.91
C VAL A 26 -9.22 -9.64 10.46
N HIS A 27 -8.33 -9.52 11.44
CA HIS A 27 -8.00 -8.24 12.08
C HIS A 27 -6.49 -8.05 12.16
N VAL A 28 -6.03 -6.86 11.82
CA VAL A 28 -4.68 -6.41 12.17
C VAL A 28 -4.64 -6.00 13.64
N MET A 29 -3.56 -6.38 14.31
CA MET A 29 -3.20 -6.00 15.66
C MET A 29 -1.91 -5.20 15.57
N LEU A 30 -1.96 -3.90 15.88
CA LEU A 30 -0.81 -3.00 15.89
C LEU A 30 -0.50 -2.60 17.34
N ASP A 31 0.66 -3.02 17.86
CA ASP A 31 1.05 -2.80 19.27
C ASP A 31 -0.03 -3.22 20.28
N GLY A 32 -0.67 -4.36 20.01
CA GLY A 32 -1.77 -4.89 20.83
C GLY A 32 -3.11 -4.18 20.65
N LYS A 33 -3.19 -3.11 19.84
CA LYS A 33 -4.45 -2.45 19.49
C LYS A 33 -5.07 -3.16 18.29
N LYS A 34 -6.32 -3.58 18.46
CA LYS A 34 -7.11 -4.25 17.44
C LYS A 34 -7.68 -3.24 16.43
N GLY A 35 -7.44 -3.47 15.14
CA GLY A 35 -8.05 -2.74 14.04
C GLY A 35 -9.45 -3.25 13.64
N PRO A 36 -10.04 -2.68 12.57
CA PRO A 36 -11.32 -3.13 12.02
C PRO A 36 -11.30 -4.58 11.53
N GLY A 37 -12.48 -5.14 11.24
CA GLY A 37 -12.63 -6.47 10.65
C GLY A 37 -12.70 -6.41 9.13
N TYR A 38 -12.02 -7.35 8.49
CA TYR A 38 -11.95 -7.52 7.04
C TYR A 38 -12.14 -8.98 6.68
N ASP A 39 -12.43 -9.27 5.42
CA ASP A 39 -12.52 -10.64 4.91
C ASP A 39 -11.12 -11.27 4.86
N ASP A 40 -10.11 -10.47 4.50
CA ASP A 40 -8.70 -10.85 4.55
C ASP A 40 -7.74 -9.65 4.66
N ILE A 41 -6.47 -9.93 4.93
CA ILE A 41 -5.35 -8.97 4.92
C ILE A 41 -4.27 -9.52 3.98
N ILE A 42 -3.75 -8.69 3.07
CA ILE A 42 -2.85 -9.15 1.99
C ILE A 42 -1.41 -8.71 2.22
N ASP A 43 -1.20 -7.41 2.45
CA ASP A 43 0.12 -6.78 2.51
C ASP A 43 0.12 -5.70 3.57
N PHE A 44 1.28 -5.40 4.16
CA PHE A 44 1.45 -4.32 5.12
C PHE A 44 2.90 -3.89 5.26
N VAL A 45 3.10 -2.62 5.62
CA VAL A 45 4.42 -2.00 5.66
C VAL A 45 4.48 -0.90 6.72
N PHE A 46 5.61 -0.79 7.40
CA PHE A 46 5.97 0.35 8.24
C PHE A 46 6.75 1.39 7.43
N SER A 47 6.60 2.67 7.76
CA SER A 47 7.53 3.69 7.28
C SER A 47 8.96 3.43 7.77
N PRO A 48 9.99 3.99 7.12
CA PRO A 48 11.39 3.76 7.52
C PRO A 48 11.71 4.13 8.97
N ASP A 49 11.03 5.13 9.51
CA ASP A 49 11.16 5.58 10.90
C ASP A 49 10.20 4.84 11.87
N GLY A 50 9.40 3.91 11.37
CA GLY A 50 8.41 3.14 12.14
C GLY A 50 7.18 3.92 12.60
N SER A 51 7.09 5.23 12.29
CA SER A 51 6.03 6.10 12.82
C SER A 51 4.69 5.94 12.12
N ARG A 52 4.68 5.35 10.92
CA ARG A 52 3.50 5.14 10.09
C ARG A 52 3.35 3.69 9.68
N PHE A 53 2.11 3.29 9.45
CA PHE A 53 1.78 1.92 9.09
C PHE A 53 0.66 1.88 8.05
N ALA A 54 0.86 1.07 7.03
CA ALA A 54 -0.11 0.86 5.97
C ALA A 54 -0.37 -0.63 5.76
N TYR A 55 -1.59 -0.98 5.35
CA TYR A 55 -1.93 -2.34 4.96
C TYR A 55 -3.04 -2.40 3.91
N THR A 56 -3.04 -3.46 3.12
CA THR A 56 -4.12 -3.80 2.18
C THR A 56 -5.05 -4.81 2.83
N ALA A 57 -6.34 -4.53 2.79
CA ALA A 57 -7.38 -5.42 3.30
C ALA A 57 -8.44 -5.70 2.23
N ILE A 58 -9.12 -6.83 2.37
CA ILE A 58 -10.24 -7.22 1.51
C ILE A 58 -11.56 -7.02 2.26
N ARG A 59 -12.52 -6.36 1.61
CA ARG A 59 -13.90 -6.26 2.07
C ARG A 59 -14.84 -6.35 0.87
N ASP A 60 -15.82 -7.25 0.92
CA ASP A 60 -16.84 -7.39 -0.12
C ASP A 60 -16.24 -7.56 -1.53
N MET A 61 -15.17 -8.37 -1.63
CA MET A 61 -14.39 -8.61 -2.85
C MET A 61 -13.69 -7.37 -3.43
N LYS A 62 -13.56 -6.29 -2.65
CA LYS A 62 -12.76 -5.11 -2.99
C LYS A 62 -11.54 -4.99 -2.09
N HIS A 63 -10.47 -4.43 -2.64
CA HIS A 63 -9.28 -4.11 -1.87
C HIS A 63 -9.37 -2.67 -1.39
N VAL A 64 -9.02 -2.45 -0.13
CA VAL A 64 -8.86 -1.12 0.48
C VAL A 64 -7.46 -1.00 1.07
N VAL A 65 -6.82 0.15 0.88
CA VAL A 65 -5.58 0.48 1.59
C VAL A 65 -5.94 1.25 2.84
N VAL A 66 -5.47 0.79 3.98
CA VAL A 66 -5.61 1.47 5.26
C VAL A 66 -4.28 2.09 5.62
N LEU A 67 -4.26 3.41 5.77
CA LEU A 67 -3.08 4.20 6.07
C LEU A 67 -3.28 4.91 7.41
N ASP A 68 -2.44 4.60 8.39
CA ASP A 68 -2.53 5.13 9.76
C ASP A 68 -3.93 5.02 10.37
N GLY A 69 -4.58 3.87 10.13
CA GLY A 69 -5.92 3.55 10.61
C GLY A 69 -7.06 4.19 9.83
N LYS A 70 -6.79 4.88 8.72
CA LYS A 70 -7.80 5.47 7.83
C LYS A 70 -7.92 4.65 6.55
N GLU A 71 -9.13 4.21 6.24
CA GLU A 71 -9.43 3.51 4.99
C GLU A 71 -9.43 4.50 3.82
N GLY A 72 -8.75 4.12 2.73
CA GLY A 72 -8.81 4.79 1.44
C GLY A 72 -9.99 4.33 0.58
N PRO A 73 -9.99 4.71 -0.71
CA PRO A 73 -11.01 4.25 -1.66
C PRO A 73 -10.92 2.74 -1.94
N GLU A 74 -12.01 2.19 -2.44
CA GLU A 74 -12.10 0.80 -2.89
C GLU A 74 -11.53 0.62 -4.31
N PHE A 75 -10.86 -0.51 -4.50
CA PHE A 75 -10.28 -0.96 -5.76
C PHE A 75 -10.71 -2.39 -6.07
N ASP A 76 -10.66 -2.77 -7.35
CA ASP A 76 -10.86 -4.17 -7.73
C ASP A 76 -9.73 -5.03 -7.18
N GLU A 77 -8.51 -4.50 -7.21
CA GLU A 77 -7.32 -5.13 -6.65
C GLU A 77 -6.29 -4.06 -6.28
N VAL A 78 -5.49 -4.30 -5.25
CA VAL A 78 -4.26 -3.57 -4.95
C VAL A 78 -3.12 -4.54 -5.19
N VAL A 79 -2.16 -4.15 -6.02
CA VAL A 79 -1.06 -5.01 -6.45
C VAL A 79 -0.14 -5.29 -5.25
N GLU A 80 0.07 -6.56 -4.93
CA GLU A 80 0.96 -6.99 -3.84
C GLU A 80 2.38 -6.43 -3.99
N TYR A 81 3.05 -6.17 -2.86
CA TYR A 81 4.41 -5.64 -2.77
C TYR A 81 4.59 -4.26 -3.44
N THR A 82 3.51 -3.46 -3.49
CA THR A 82 3.58 -2.09 -4.01
C THR A 82 3.35 -1.02 -2.94
N LEU A 83 2.88 -1.36 -1.75
CA LEU A 83 2.83 -0.39 -0.65
C LEU A 83 4.25 0.11 -0.36
N CYS A 84 4.47 1.42 -0.48
CA CYS A 84 5.79 1.99 -0.24
C CYS A 84 5.73 3.39 0.35
N PHE A 85 6.63 3.64 1.29
CA PHE A 85 6.91 4.96 1.82
C PHE A 85 8.18 5.55 1.18
N SER A 86 8.27 6.87 1.09
CA SER A 86 9.55 7.54 0.81
C SER A 86 10.54 7.31 1.94
N PRO A 87 11.86 7.47 1.70
CA PRO A 87 12.88 7.31 2.74
C PRO A 87 12.67 8.18 4.00
N ASP A 88 11.99 9.32 3.86
CA ASP A 88 11.64 10.21 4.97
C ASP A 88 10.21 10.00 5.51
N GLY A 89 9.49 8.97 5.04
CA GLY A 89 8.17 8.58 5.51
C GLY A 89 7.00 9.48 5.10
N LYS A 90 7.28 10.59 4.39
CA LYS A 90 6.28 11.62 4.06
C LYS A 90 5.37 11.24 2.91
N HIS A 91 5.93 10.61 1.88
CA HIS A 91 5.18 10.20 0.70
C HIS A 91 4.82 8.73 0.80
N PHE A 92 3.62 8.39 0.35
CA PHE A 92 3.13 7.02 0.33
C PHE A 92 2.45 6.71 -1.00
N GLY A 93 2.70 5.53 -1.54
CA GLY A 93 2.04 5.08 -2.76
C GLY A 93 1.89 3.57 -2.87
N TYR A 94 1.02 3.18 -3.77
CA TYR A 94 0.66 1.80 -4.08
C TYR A 94 0.08 1.70 -5.49
N ALA A 95 0.13 0.53 -6.12
CA ALA A 95 -0.54 0.30 -7.39
C ALA A 95 -1.88 -0.41 -7.18
N ALA A 96 -2.90 -0.02 -7.95
CA ALA A 96 -4.23 -0.60 -7.85
C ALA A 96 -4.91 -0.71 -9.22
N PHE A 97 -5.79 -1.69 -9.34
CA PHE A 97 -6.66 -1.90 -10.48
C PHE A 97 -8.04 -1.29 -10.25
N ARG A 98 -8.55 -0.63 -11.30
CA ARG A 98 -9.96 -0.29 -11.47
C ARG A 98 -10.37 -0.59 -12.90
N GLY A 99 -11.27 -1.55 -13.07
CA GLY A 99 -11.57 -2.18 -14.35
C GLY A 99 -10.33 -2.81 -14.97
N GLN A 100 -10.03 -2.42 -16.21
CA GLN A 100 -8.88 -2.93 -16.95
C GLN A 100 -7.60 -2.11 -16.74
N ASN A 101 -7.66 -1.05 -15.96
CA ASN A 101 -6.53 -0.12 -15.79
C ASN A 101 -5.85 -0.33 -14.45
N CYS A 102 -4.53 -0.46 -14.48
CA CYS A 102 -3.65 -0.35 -13.33
C CYS A 102 -3.05 1.06 -13.26
N PHE A 103 -3.06 1.67 -12.09
CA PHE A 103 -2.41 2.96 -11.86
C PHE A 103 -1.70 2.95 -10.52
N VAL A 104 -0.69 3.80 -10.39
CA VAL A 104 -0.10 4.08 -9.09
C VAL A 104 -0.90 5.20 -8.45
N THR A 105 -1.39 4.97 -7.24
CA THR A 105 -1.90 6.01 -6.34
C THR A 105 -0.74 6.49 -5.48
N TRP A 106 -0.54 7.80 -5.37
CA TRP A 106 0.43 8.40 -4.46
C TRP A 106 -0.17 9.63 -3.78
N ASP A 107 0.01 9.74 -2.47
CA ASP A 107 -0.45 10.87 -1.65
C ASP A 107 -1.93 11.28 -1.91
N GLY A 108 -2.78 10.29 -2.21
CA GLY A 108 -4.21 10.50 -2.51
C GLY A 108 -4.54 10.84 -3.97
N HIS A 109 -3.55 10.91 -4.86
CA HIS A 109 -3.72 11.15 -6.29
C HIS A 109 -3.52 9.88 -7.09
N GLU A 110 -4.40 9.64 -8.08
CA GLU A 110 -4.26 8.54 -9.04
C GLU A 110 -3.44 8.99 -10.25
N GLY A 111 -2.41 8.22 -10.58
CA GLY A 111 -1.58 8.44 -11.76
C GLY A 111 -2.24 8.03 -13.08
N PRO A 112 -1.50 8.12 -14.20
CA PRO A 112 -2.03 7.71 -15.50
C PRO A 112 -2.26 6.19 -15.55
N PRO A 113 -3.22 5.72 -16.37
CA PRO A 113 -3.53 4.30 -16.50
C PRO A 113 -2.49 3.55 -17.34
N PHE A 114 -2.23 2.31 -16.93
CA PHE A 114 -1.40 1.29 -17.57
C PHE A 114 -2.16 -0.04 -17.63
N ASP A 115 -1.66 -0.98 -18.44
CA ASP A 115 -2.21 -2.34 -18.48
C ASP A 115 -1.79 -3.11 -17.22
N SER A 116 -0.56 -2.89 -16.75
CA SER A 116 -0.05 -3.41 -15.48
C SER A 116 1.10 -2.58 -14.92
N ILE A 117 1.25 -2.60 -13.60
CA ILE A 117 2.43 -2.11 -12.88
C ILE A 117 3.19 -3.32 -12.35
N LEU A 118 4.51 -3.36 -12.53
CA LEU A 118 5.32 -4.48 -12.07
C LEU A 118 5.46 -4.43 -10.55
N SER A 119 4.97 -5.48 -9.88
CA SER A 119 5.11 -5.69 -8.43
C SER A 119 6.57 -5.55 -7.98
N GLY A 120 6.77 -4.95 -6.80
CA GLY A 120 8.10 -4.76 -6.22
C GLY A 120 8.96 -3.68 -6.88
N THR A 121 8.51 -3.01 -7.95
CA THR A 121 9.30 -1.97 -8.64
C THR A 121 8.98 -0.54 -8.21
N LEU A 122 7.83 -0.31 -7.58
CA LEU A 122 7.43 1.02 -7.14
C LEU A 122 8.33 1.55 -6.01
N ARG A 123 8.88 2.74 -6.21
CA ARG A 123 9.75 3.43 -5.25
C ARG A 123 9.35 4.89 -5.14
N ALA A 124 9.05 5.33 -3.93
CA ALA A 124 8.90 6.73 -3.56
C ALA A 124 10.27 7.34 -3.21
N ARG A 125 10.45 8.63 -3.49
CA ARG A 125 11.65 9.39 -3.14
C ARG A 125 11.31 10.55 -2.20
N THR A 126 12.32 11.05 -1.49
CA THR A 126 12.18 12.17 -0.52
C THR A 126 11.75 13.48 -1.18
N ASP A 127 12.02 13.66 -2.47
CA ASP A 127 11.58 14.82 -3.24
C ASP A 127 10.13 14.72 -3.73
N GLY A 128 9.39 13.69 -3.32
CA GLY A 128 8.01 13.41 -3.75
C GLY A 128 7.89 12.75 -5.11
N SER A 129 9.00 12.44 -5.78
CA SER A 129 8.96 11.67 -7.03
C SER A 129 8.69 10.18 -6.78
N PHE A 130 8.04 9.54 -7.74
CA PHE A 130 7.78 8.11 -7.74
C PHE A 130 8.34 7.48 -9.02
N THR A 131 8.93 6.30 -8.91
CA THR A 131 9.41 5.55 -10.07
C THR A 131 9.01 4.09 -10.01
N TYR A 132 8.69 3.51 -11.17
CA TYR A 132 8.21 2.14 -11.30
C TYR A 132 8.36 1.66 -12.74
N TYR A 133 8.23 0.35 -12.95
CA TYR A 133 8.10 -0.23 -14.27
C TYR A 133 6.65 -0.62 -14.54
N ALA A 134 6.20 -0.42 -15.78
CA ALA A 134 4.83 -0.66 -16.18
C ALA A 134 4.75 -1.25 -17.60
N ILE A 135 3.61 -1.84 -17.92
CA ILE A 135 3.27 -2.26 -19.29
C ILE A 135 2.10 -1.40 -19.78
N LYS A 136 2.23 -0.85 -20.99
CA LYS A 136 1.15 -0.13 -21.68
C LYS A 136 1.16 -0.46 -23.16
N TYR A 137 0.06 -0.96 -23.69
CA TYR A 137 -0.07 -1.45 -25.06
C TYR A 137 1.04 -2.43 -25.45
N ASN A 138 1.33 -3.39 -24.55
CA ASN A 138 2.45 -4.35 -24.68
C ASN A 138 3.86 -3.72 -24.74
N VAL A 139 4.02 -2.45 -24.37
CA VAL A 139 5.31 -1.78 -24.27
C VAL A 139 5.73 -1.69 -22.81
N PHE A 140 6.98 -2.09 -22.54
CA PHE A 140 7.60 -1.91 -21.22
C PHE A 140 8.06 -0.46 -21.03
N CYS A 141 7.63 0.16 -19.94
CA CYS A 141 7.92 1.55 -19.61
C CYS A 141 8.66 1.65 -18.27
N HIS A 142 9.75 2.43 -18.24
CA HIS A 142 10.25 3.01 -17.00
C HIS A 142 9.55 4.33 -16.77
N VAL A 143 8.78 4.43 -15.70
CA VAL A 143 8.00 5.64 -15.39
C VAL A 143 8.67 6.37 -14.24
N VAL A 144 8.78 7.68 -14.38
CA VAL A 144 9.22 8.59 -13.33
C VAL A 144 8.20 9.73 -13.26
N HIS A 145 7.44 9.77 -12.18
CA HIS A 145 6.61 10.92 -11.83
C HIS A 145 7.46 11.89 -11.02
N THR A 146 7.41 13.17 -11.37
CA THR A 146 8.00 14.26 -10.59
C THR A 146 6.89 15.20 -10.14
N PRO A 147 6.88 15.63 -8.87
CA PRO A 147 5.89 16.58 -8.41
C PRO A 147 6.07 17.90 -9.16
N GLN A 148 4.96 18.49 -9.59
CA GLN A 148 4.98 19.81 -10.20
C GLN A 148 5.38 20.83 -9.12
N LEU A 149 6.42 21.62 -9.39
CA LEU A 149 6.74 22.77 -8.53
C LEU A 149 5.50 23.66 -8.50
N ALA A 150 5.01 24.01 -7.30
CA ALA A 150 4.02 25.05 -7.17
C ALA A 150 4.64 26.32 -7.78
N GLU A 151 4.02 26.87 -8.83
CA GLU A 151 4.37 28.19 -9.32
C GLU A 151 4.10 29.18 -8.18
N VAL A 152 5.15 29.85 -7.71
CA VAL A 152 5.11 30.87 -6.65
C VAL A 152 4.73 32.22 -7.24
#